data_AF-A0A2V2NCK8-F1
#
_entry.id   AF-A0A2V2NCK8-F1
#
_cell.length_a   1.000
_cell.length_b   1.000
_cell.length_c   1.000
_cell.angle_alpha   90.00
_cell.angle_beta   90.00
_cell.angle_gamma   90.00
#
_symmetry.space_group_name_H-M   'P 1'
#
loop_
_entity.id
_entity.type
_entity.pdbx_description
1 polymer ?
#
loop_
_entity_poly.entity_id
_entity_poly.type
_entity_poly.pdbx_seq_one_letter_code
_entity_poly.pdbx_strand_id
1 'polypeptide(L)'
;MQMRYQAILLIILCFALVGSAYAETGEEWFEIGSAHFDNSSFVEAISAWQKAAEIDPTLSANAWYNIGLAYAGMEQYEQAIQAWDKTIALAPESPIAYDNKGTALALLGKNDEALAAYDIAIKLDPSQTKFKSDRDMLVNSLNKAKSPISPVSVIFAVLIAGIFLIHRRRY
;
A
#
# COMPACT_ATOMS: atom_id res chain seq x y z
N MET A 1 12.99 -35.44 -46.38
CA MET A 1 12.05 -34.87 -45.38
C MET A 1 12.55 -35.01 -43.94
N GLN A 2 13.09 -36.17 -43.54
CA GLN A 2 13.54 -36.47 -42.17
C GLN A 2 14.62 -35.52 -41.59
N MET A 3 15.61 -35.10 -42.39
CA MET A 3 16.69 -34.21 -41.90
C MET A 3 16.22 -32.79 -41.55
N ARG A 4 15.20 -32.25 -42.23
CA ARG A 4 14.65 -30.92 -41.91
C ARG A 4 13.85 -30.94 -40.60
N TYR A 5 13.19 -32.06 -40.31
CA TYR A 5 12.41 -32.24 -39.09
C TYR A 5 13.33 -32.35 -37.86
N GLN A 6 14.44 -33.09 -37.97
CA GLN A 6 15.44 -33.19 -36.90
C GLN A 6 16.13 -31.85 -36.61
N ALA A 7 16.44 -31.07 -37.64
CA ALA A 7 17.02 -29.73 -37.45
C ALA A 7 16.07 -28.77 -36.72
N ILE A 8 14.78 -28.78 -37.06
CA ILE A 8 13.76 -27.96 -36.37
C ILE A 8 13.58 -28.42 -34.92
N LEU A 9 13.56 -29.74 -34.67
CA LEU A 9 13.44 -30.29 -33.32
C LEU A 9 14.62 -29.89 -32.43
N LEU A 10 15.84 -29.93 -32.97
CA LEU A 10 17.07 -29.50 -32.28
C LEU A 10 17.09 -28.00 -31.99
N ILE A 11 16.58 -27.16 -32.90
CA ILE A 11 16.49 -25.71 -32.69
C ILE A 11 15.48 -25.41 -31.58
N ILE A 12 14.29 -26.03 -31.60
CA ILE A 12 13.27 -25.86 -30.55
C ILE A 12 13.81 -26.35 -29.20
N LEU A 13 14.51 -27.49 -29.18
CA LEU A 13 15.14 -28.02 -27.98
C LEU A 13 16.24 -27.08 -27.47
N CYS A 14 17.07 -26.51 -28.36
CA CYS A 14 18.07 -25.52 -27.98
C CYS A 14 17.44 -24.24 -27.42
N PHE A 15 16.35 -23.72 -27.99
CA PHE A 15 15.66 -22.56 -27.44
C PHE A 15 14.99 -22.86 -26.10
N ALA A 16 14.38 -24.04 -25.95
CA ALA A 16 13.83 -24.49 -24.68
C ALA A 16 14.91 -24.73 -23.62
N LEU A 17 16.08 -25.24 -24.01
CA LEU A 17 17.24 -25.43 -23.14
C LEU A 17 17.92 -24.12 -22.80
N VAL A 18 18.06 -23.17 -23.73
CA VAL A 18 18.66 -21.85 -23.47
C VAL A 18 17.76 -21.00 -22.55
N GLY A 19 16.43 -21.09 -22.72
CA GLY A 19 15.48 -20.45 -21.81
C GLY A 19 15.39 -21.11 -20.43
N SER A 20 15.84 -22.36 -20.27
CA SER A 20 15.88 -23.08 -18.98
C SER A 20 17.29 -23.26 -18.40
N ALA A 21 18.33 -22.79 -19.11
CA ALA A 21 19.73 -22.89 -18.70
C ALA A 21 20.26 -21.65 -17.97
N TYR A 22 19.53 -20.54 -17.99
CA TYR A 22 19.71 -19.47 -17.01
C TYR A 22 18.82 -19.79 -15.82
N ALA A 23 19.43 -20.13 -14.68
CA ALA A 23 18.68 -20.19 -13.44
C ALA A 23 18.21 -18.75 -13.14
N GLU A 24 16.93 -18.48 -13.40
CA GLU A 24 16.36 -17.16 -13.10
C GLU A 24 16.60 -16.84 -11.63
N THR A 25 17.38 -15.79 -11.37
CA THR A 25 17.77 -15.43 -10.00
C THR A 25 16.63 -14.70 -9.29
N GLY A 26 16.64 -14.69 -7.94
CA GLY A 26 15.69 -13.90 -7.17
C GLY A 26 15.75 -12.41 -7.54
N GLU A 27 16.96 -11.89 -7.77
CA GLU A 27 17.22 -10.51 -8.21
C GLU A 27 16.58 -10.21 -9.58
N GLU A 28 16.69 -11.11 -10.56
CA GLU A 28 16.05 -10.92 -11.87
C GLU A 28 14.52 -10.83 -11.74
N TRP A 29 13.91 -11.69 -10.92
CA TRP A 29 12.47 -11.61 -10.63
C TRP A 29 12.10 -10.33 -9.88
N PHE A 30 12.99 -9.83 -9.01
CA PHE A 30 12.80 -8.58 -8.31
C PHE A 30 12.76 -7.39 -9.26
N GLU A 31 13.70 -7.35 -10.21
CA GLU A 31 13.78 -6.32 -11.25
C GLU A 31 12.60 -6.38 -12.23
N ILE A 32 12.15 -7.58 -12.60
CA ILE A 32 10.91 -7.76 -13.38
C ILE A 32 9.71 -7.16 -12.63
N GLY A 33 9.62 -7.39 -11.32
CA GLY A 33 8.58 -6.81 -10.46
C GLY A 33 8.61 -5.29 -10.48
N SER A 34 9.80 -4.70 -10.30
CA SER A 34 10.01 -3.25 -10.37
C SER A 34 9.61 -2.67 -11.73
N ALA A 35 10.00 -3.31 -12.84
CA ALA A 35 9.65 -2.87 -14.19
C ALA A 35 8.13 -2.92 -14.45
N HIS A 36 7.43 -3.93 -13.94
CA HIS A 36 5.97 -3.99 -14.02
C HIS A 36 5.31 -2.90 -13.18
N PHE A 37 5.84 -2.63 -11.99
CA PHE A 37 5.33 -1.58 -11.12
C PHE A 37 5.45 -0.19 -11.75
N ASP A 38 6.58 0.12 -12.38
CA ASP A 38 6.79 1.39 -13.10
C ASP A 38 5.80 1.57 -14.25
N ASN A 39 5.37 0.47 -14.87
CA ASN A 39 4.33 0.44 -15.90
C ASN A 39 2.90 0.38 -15.31
N SER A 40 2.74 0.51 -14.00
CA SER A 40 1.46 0.36 -13.27
C SER A 40 0.77 -1.01 -13.46
N SER A 41 1.50 -2.03 -13.92
CA SER A 41 1.05 -3.42 -14.00
C SER A 41 1.20 -4.10 -12.63
N PHE A 42 0.37 -3.66 -11.68
CA PHE A 42 0.54 -4.02 -10.26
C PHE A 42 0.40 -5.53 -9.97
N VAL A 43 -0.47 -6.24 -10.70
CA VAL A 43 -0.70 -7.68 -10.47
C VAL A 43 0.52 -8.50 -10.90
N GLU A 44 1.10 -8.16 -12.04
CA GLU A 44 2.31 -8.77 -12.57
C GLU A 44 3.51 -8.44 -11.68
N ALA A 45 3.60 -7.19 -11.19
CA ALA A 45 4.62 -6.77 -10.25
C ALA A 45 4.60 -7.60 -8.95
N ILE A 46 3.41 -7.77 -8.36
CA ILE A 46 3.22 -8.58 -7.15
C ILE A 46 3.64 -10.03 -7.39
N SER A 47 3.22 -10.61 -8.51
CA SER A 47 3.55 -12.01 -8.85
C SER A 47 5.07 -12.21 -8.99
N ALA A 48 5.75 -11.25 -9.62
CA ALA A 48 7.19 -11.30 -9.79
C ALA A 48 7.96 -11.15 -8.47
N TRP A 49 7.57 -10.21 -7.61
CA TRP A 49 8.18 -10.06 -6.28
C TRP A 49 7.91 -11.26 -5.35
N GLN A 50 6.74 -11.90 -5.45
CA GLN A 50 6.48 -13.16 -4.73
C GLN A 50 7.46 -14.25 -5.16
N LYS A 51 7.64 -14.42 -6.48
CA LYS A 51 8.61 -15.39 -7.01
C LYS A 51 10.05 -15.04 -6.61
N ALA A 52 10.42 -13.75 -6.58
CA ALA A 52 11.72 -13.31 -6.09
C ALA A 52 11.96 -13.73 -4.64
N ALA A 53 10.99 -13.52 -3.75
CA ALA A 53 11.06 -13.91 -2.34
C ALA A 53 11.06 -15.43 -2.12
N GLU A 54 10.44 -16.20 -3.02
CA GLU A 54 10.47 -17.67 -3.00
C GLU A 54 11.84 -18.23 -3.40
N ILE A 55 12.48 -17.62 -4.42
CA ILE A 55 13.81 -18.04 -4.91
C ILE A 55 14.91 -17.61 -3.93
N ASP A 56 14.84 -16.37 -3.45
CA ASP A 56 15.79 -15.80 -2.51
C ASP A 56 15.06 -15.18 -1.31
N PRO A 57 15.00 -15.91 -0.17
CA PRO A 57 14.37 -15.41 1.04
C PRO A 57 14.99 -14.12 1.59
N THR A 58 16.24 -13.78 1.24
CA THR A 58 16.88 -12.54 1.70
C THR A 58 16.23 -11.28 1.09
N LEU A 59 15.58 -11.43 -0.07
CA LEU A 59 14.82 -10.36 -0.72
C LEU A 59 13.41 -10.16 -0.12
N SER A 60 12.95 -11.07 0.75
CA SER A 60 11.56 -11.10 1.21
C SER A 60 11.09 -9.78 1.83
N ALA A 61 11.92 -9.13 2.65
CA ALA A 61 11.51 -7.87 3.29
C ALA A 61 11.24 -6.78 2.24
N ASN A 62 12.14 -6.60 1.27
CA ASN A 62 11.99 -5.62 0.20
C ASN A 62 10.85 -5.99 -0.76
N ALA A 63 10.71 -7.28 -1.09
CA ALA A 63 9.65 -7.77 -1.94
C ALA A 63 8.26 -7.52 -1.33
N TRP A 64 8.07 -7.86 -0.04
CA TRP A 64 6.81 -7.58 0.65
C TRP A 64 6.54 -6.09 0.82
N TYR A 65 7.58 -5.27 0.98
CA TYR A 65 7.43 -3.82 1.04
C TYR A 65 6.85 -3.27 -0.28
N ASN A 66 7.43 -3.69 -1.40
CA ASN A 66 7.02 -3.31 -2.74
C ASN A 66 5.62 -3.86 -3.11
N ILE A 67 5.30 -5.09 -2.70
CA ILE A 67 3.95 -5.66 -2.80
C ILE A 67 2.94 -4.76 -2.07
N GLY A 68 3.29 -4.23 -0.90
CA GLY A 68 2.45 -3.28 -0.17
C GLY A 68 2.20 -1.99 -0.95
N LEU A 69 3.23 -1.44 -1.61
CA LEU A 69 3.08 -0.28 -2.49
C LEU A 69 2.15 -0.58 -3.69
N ALA A 70 2.28 -1.76 -4.31
CA ALA A 70 1.42 -2.16 -5.42
C ALA A 70 -0.05 -2.30 -5.00
N TYR A 71 -0.32 -2.92 -3.86
CA TYR A 71 -1.67 -2.97 -3.31
C TYR A 71 -2.23 -1.58 -2.99
N ALA A 72 -1.42 -0.68 -2.42
CA ALA A 72 -1.83 0.70 -2.18
C ALA A 72 -2.12 1.46 -3.49
N GLY A 73 -1.33 1.24 -4.54
CA GLY A 73 -1.57 1.79 -5.89
C GLY A 73 -2.88 1.31 -6.54
N MET A 74 -3.39 0.16 -6.10
CA MET A 74 -4.72 -0.36 -6.47
C MET A 74 -5.83 0.01 -5.48
N GLU A 75 -5.54 0.88 -4.49
CA GLU A 75 -6.43 1.24 -3.37
C GLU A 75 -6.89 0.04 -2.51
N GLN A 76 -6.14 -1.07 -2.57
CA GLN A 76 -6.38 -2.29 -1.77
C GLN A 76 -5.64 -2.19 -0.43
N TYR A 77 -6.09 -1.27 0.42
CA TYR A 77 -5.37 -0.88 1.62
C TYR A 77 -5.23 -2.00 2.66
N GLU A 78 -6.20 -2.90 2.81
CA GLU A 78 -6.09 -4.04 3.72
C GLU A 78 -4.96 -5.00 3.31
N GLN A 79 -4.83 -5.28 2.02
CA GLN A 79 -3.76 -6.11 1.48
C GLN A 79 -2.40 -5.40 1.59
N ALA A 80 -2.37 -4.08 1.37
CA ALA A 80 -1.17 -3.28 1.56
C ALA A 80 -0.65 -3.38 3.01
N ILE A 81 -1.56 -3.25 3.99
CA ILE A 81 -1.23 -3.40 5.42
C ILE A 81 -0.66 -4.78 5.71
N GLN A 82 -1.26 -5.86 5.18
CA GLN A 82 -0.75 -7.22 5.39
C GLN A 82 0.66 -7.40 4.81
N ALA A 83 0.95 -6.79 3.66
CA ALA A 83 2.26 -6.85 3.04
C ALA A 83 3.32 -6.06 3.85
N TRP A 84 2.97 -4.87 4.34
CA TRP A 84 3.86 -4.13 5.23
C TRP A 84 4.01 -4.79 6.60
N ASP A 85 3.01 -5.51 7.11
CA ASP A 85 3.14 -6.33 8.31
C ASP A 85 4.18 -7.45 8.14
N LYS A 86 4.20 -8.10 6.97
CA LYS A 86 5.27 -9.06 6.63
C LYS A 86 6.63 -8.38 6.53
N THR A 87 6.69 -7.18 5.95
CA THR A 87 7.92 -6.38 5.90
C THR A 87 8.43 -6.10 7.31
N ILE A 88 7.57 -5.62 8.21
CA ILE A 88 7.89 -5.28 9.60
C ILE A 88 8.32 -6.53 10.39
N ALA A 89 7.69 -7.68 10.15
CA ALA A 89 8.08 -8.93 10.80
C ALA A 89 9.49 -9.38 10.40
N LEU A 90 9.91 -9.10 9.17
CA LEU A 90 11.23 -9.45 8.63
C LEU A 90 12.30 -8.36 8.93
N ALA A 91 11.89 -7.10 8.92
CA ALA A 91 12.72 -5.92 9.08
C ALA A 91 12.02 -4.90 10.01
N PRO A 92 12.05 -5.13 11.33
CA PRO A 92 11.33 -4.32 12.32
C PRO A 92 11.87 -2.89 12.45
N GLU A 93 13.05 -2.61 11.92
CA GLU A 93 13.69 -1.29 11.94
C GLU A 93 13.40 -0.49 10.65
N SER A 94 12.33 -0.81 9.92
CA SER A 94 11.90 -0.06 8.73
C SER A 94 10.86 1.02 9.08
N PRO A 95 11.27 2.27 9.37
CA PRO A 95 10.33 3.34 9.69
C PRO A 95 9.34 3.61 8.54
N ILE A 96 9.80 3.46 7.29
CA ILE A 96 8.99 3.72 6.10
C ILE A 96 7.84 2.71 5.98
N ALA A 97 8.04 1.44 6.36
CA ALA A 97 6.97 0.45 6.36
C ALA A 97 5.86 0.80 7.39
N TYR A 98 6.25 1.31 8.56
CA TYR A 98 5.29 1.79 9.56
C TYR A 98 4.51 3.02 9.09
N ASP A 99 5.19 3.98 8.45
CA ASP A 99 4.58 5.20 7.91
C ASP A 99 3.55 4.89 6.81
N ASN A 100 3.92 4.04 5.85
CA ASN A 100 3.01 3.59 4.79
C ASN A 100 1.81 2.82 5.36
N LYS A 101 2.05 1.93 6.34
CA LYS A 101 0.97 1.24 7.07
C LYS A 101 0.06 2.24 7.78
N GLY A 102 0.61 3.26 8.43
CA GLY A 102 -0.15 4.34 9.06
C GLY A 102 -1.04 5.07 8.06
N THR A 103 -0.53 5.35 6.87
CA THR A 103 -1.28 6.01 5.79
C THR A 103 -2.46 5.15 5.32
N ALA A 104 -2.24 3.86 5.05
CA ALA A 104 -3.33 2.96 4.66
C ALA A 104 -4.38 2.78 5.77
N LEU A 105 -3.95 2.67 7.03
CA LEU A 105 -4.87 2.59 8.17
C LEU A 105 -5.74 3.85 8.29
N ALA A 106 -5.14 5.03 8.07
CA ALA A 106 -5.87 6.30 8.08
C ALA A 106 -6.91 6.37 6.96
N LEU A 107 -6.57 5.90 5.76
CA LEU A 107 -7.50 5.83 4.62
C LEU A 107 -8.68 4.88 4.87
N LEU A 108 -8.45 3.82 5.65
CA LEU A 108 -9.51 2.93 6.12
C LEU A 108 -10.28 3.46 7.35
N GLY A 109 -9.94 4.65 7.86
CA GLY A 109 -10.55 5.24 9.04
C GLY A 109 -10.13 4.61 10.38
N LYS A 110 -9.12 3.73 10.37
CA LYS A 110 -8.53 3.10 11.58
C LYS A 110 -7.52 4.04 12.23
N ASN A 111 -8.02 5.19 12.68
CA ASN A 111 -7.20 6.33 13.04
C ASN A 111 -6.26 6.08 14.23
N ASP A 112 -6.71 5.34 15.26
CA ASP A 112 -5.88 5.06 16.43
C ASP A 112 -4.69 4.14 16.08
N GLU A 113 -4.94 3.12 15.26
CA GLU A 113 -3.89 2.22 14.75
C GLU A 113 -2.92 2.97 13.82
N ALA A 114 -3.43 3.91 13.01
CA ALA A 114 -2.62 4.75 12.15
C ALA A 114 -1.66 5.64 12.95
N LEU A 115 -2.17 6.32 14.00
CA LEU A 115 -1.36 7.17 14.88
C LEU A 115 -0.27 6.36 15.58
N ALA A 116 -0.59 5.14 16.05
CA ALA A 116 0.40 4.26 16.66
C ALA A 116 1.50 3.84 15.67
N ALA A 117 1.16 3.58 14.41
CA ALA A 117 2.14 3.25 13.38
C ALA A 117 3.08 4.44 13.09
N TYR A 118 2.53 5.66 12.94
CA TYR A 118 3.35 6.86 12.77
C TYR A 118 4.26 7.14 13.98
N ASP A 119 3.78 6.93 15.21
CA ASP A 119 4.59 7.10 16.41
C ASP A 119 5.81 6.17 16.42
N ILE A 120 5.66 4.93 15.91
CA ILE A 120 6.78 4.01 15.75
C ILE A 120 7.74 4.50 14.66
N ALA A 121 7.24 4.94 13.50
CA ALA A 121 8.08 5.48 12.44
C ALA A 121 8.94 6.67 12.92
N ILE A 122 8.34 7.61 13.65
CA ILE A 122 9.02 8.76 14.26
C ILE A 122 10.06 8.31 15.30
N LYS A 123 9.76 7.27 16.08
CA LYS A 123 10.71 6.75 17.07
C LYS A 123 11.93 6.11 16.42
N LEU A 124 11.75 5.38 15.32
CA LEU A 124 12.81 4.70 14.58
C LEU A 124 13.71 5.69 13.84
N ASP A 125 13.13 6.73 13.23
CA ASP A 125 13.89 7.82 12.62
C ASP A 125 13.27 9.18 12.95
N PRO A 126 13.69 9.81 14.06
CA PRO A 126 13.20 11.12 14.50
C PRO A 126 13.64 12.28 13.59
N SER A 127 14.64 12.06 12.72
CA SER A 127 15.18 13.10 11.84
C SER A 127 14.31 13.29 10.61
N GLN A 128 13.55 12.26 10.22
CA GLN A 128 12.64 12.30 9.10
C GLN A 128 11.36 13.08 9.45
N THR A 129 11.27 14.30 8.93
CA THR A 129 10.15 15.20 9.21
C THR A 129 8.83 14.73 8.61
N LYS A 130 8.88 13.95 7.52
CA LYS A 130 7.69 13.41 6.83
C LYS A 130 6.76 12.65 7.79
N PHE A 131 7.30 11.74 8.62
CA PHE A 131 6.47 10.91 9.51
C PHE A 131 5.68 11.74 10.51
N LYS A 132 6.29 12.82 11.01
CA LYS A 132 5.60 13.78 11.87
C LYS A 132 4.53 14.54 11.10
N SER A 133 4.82 14.99 9.88
CA SER A 133 3.86 15.69 9.03
C SER A 133 2.63 14.85 8.71
N ASP A 134 2.80 13.56 8.39
CA ASP A 134 1.70 12.66 8.07
C ASP A 134 0.81 12.38 9.28
N ARG A 135 1.44 12.16 10.44
CA ARG A 135 0.72 12.07 11.73
C ARG A 135 -0.05 13.34 12.05
N ASP A 136 0.58 14.50 11.95
CA ASP A 136 -0.03 15.80 12.26
C ASP A 136 -1.19 16.11 11.29
N MET A 137 -1.07 15.70 10.02
CA MET A 137 -2.15 15.80 9.03
C MET A 137 -3.38 15.00 9.48
N LEU A 138 -3.19 13.77 9.95
CA LEU A 138 -4.27 12.95 10.49
C LEU A 138 -4.89 13.58 11.75
N VAL A 139 -4.09 14.05 12.70
CA VAL A 139 -4.61 14.70 13.91
C VAL A 139 -5.44 15.94 13.57
N ASN A 140 -4.97 16.76 12.62
CA ASN A 140 -5.68 17.95 12.18
C ASN A 140 -7.00 17.62 11.48
N SER A 141 -7.04 16.57 10.65
CA SER A 141 -8.27 16.13 9.99
C SER A 141 -9.31 15.64 11.01
N LEU A 142 -8.88 14.90 12.04
CA LEU A 142 -9.73 14.43 13.14
C LEU A 142 -10.27 15.59 13.98
N ASN A 143 -9.44 16.57 14.30
CA ASN A 143 -9.87 17.76 15.04
C ASN A 143 -10.90 18.56 14.26
N LYS A 144 -10.71 18.71 12.94
CA LYS A 144 -11.67 19.38 12.06
C LYS A 144 -13.00 18.63 11.99
N ALA A 145 -12.98 17.30 11.92
CA ALA A 145 -14.19 16.48 11.91
C ALA A 145 -14.97 16.53 13.23
N LYS A 146 -14.27 16.73 14.36
CA LYS A 146 -14.87 16.88 15.70
C LYS A 146 -15.40 18.29 15.98
N SER A 147 -15.00 19.29 15.21
CA SER A 147 -15.53 20.64 15.37
C SER A 147 -17.04 20.62 15.11
N PRO A 148 -17.88 21.10 16.03
CA PRO A 148 -19.30 21.23 15.75
C PRO A 148 -19.48 22.09 14.50
N ILE A 149 -20.46 21.74 13.67
CA ILE A 149 -20.93 22.58 12.56
C ILE A 149 -21.06 24.00 13.14
N SER A 150 -20.46 25.01 12.49
CA SER A 150 -20.25 26.33 13.09
C SER A 150 -21.51 26.83 13.81
N PRO A 151 -21.40 27.57 14.93
CA PRO A 151 -22.57 28.05 15.68
C PRO A 151 -23.63 28.73 14.78
N VAL A 152 -23.19 29.37 13.69
CA VAL A 152 -24.05 30.00 12.66
C VAL A 152 -25.03 29.00 12.03
N SER A 153 -24.59 27.77 11.76
CA SER A 153 -25.44 26.71 11.18
C SER A 153 -26.45 26.13 12.18
N VAL A 154 -26.07 26.01 13.46
CA VAL A 154 -26.95 25.57 14.54
C VAL A 154 -28.03 26.62 14.81
N ILE A 155 -27.65 27.90 14.82
CA ILE A 155 -28.59 29.02 14.96
C ILE A 155 -29.58 29.03 13.78
N PHE A 156 -29.13 28.80 12.55
CA PHE A 156 -30.00 28.76 11.37
C PHE A 156 -31.00 27.58 11.44
N ALA A 157 -30.55 26.40 11.87
CA ALA A 157 -31.42 25.23 12.05
C ALA A 157 -32.46 25.44 13.17
N VAL A 158 -32.08 26.06 14.28
CA VAL A 158 -32.99 26.38 15.40
C VAL A 158 -34.00 27.47 15.00
N LEU A 159 -33.58 28.48 14.23
CA LEU A 159 -34.49 29.53 13.74
C LEU A 159 -35.54 28.97 12.76
N ILE A 160 -35.14 28.09 11.84
CA ILE A 160 -36.08 27.44 10.92
C ILE A 160 -37.06 26.55 11.68
N ALA A 161 -36.59 25.75 12.64
CA ALA A 161 -37.45 24.92 13.48
C ALA A 161 -38.41 25.73 14.36
N GLY A 162 -37.95 26.86 14.91
CA GLY A 162 -38.75 27.77 15.72
C GLY A 162 -39.90 28.42 14.95
N ILE A 163 -39.66 28.84 13.71
CA ILE A 163 -40.70 29.41 12.83
C ILE A 163 -41.79 28.37 12.52
N PHE A 164 -41.38 27.11 12.28
CA PHE A 164 -42.30 26.01 11.98
C PHE A 164 -43.19 25.62 13.17
N LEU A 165 -42.66 25.67 14.40
CA LEU A 165 -43.41 25.37 15.62
C LEU A 165 -44.43 26.47 15.98
N ILE A 166 -44.14 27.73 15.68
CA ILE A 166 -45.07 28.85 15.91
C ILE A 166 -46.30 28.75 15.00
N HIS A 167 -46.14 28.27 13.76
CA HIS A 167 -47.27 28.08 12.83
C HIS A 167 -48.18 26.89 13.19
N ARG A 168 -47.66 25.86 13.86
CA ARG A 168 -48.44 24.67 14.24
C ARG A 168 -49.34 24.84 15.48
N ARG A 169 -49.21 25.95 16.22
CA ARG A 169 -50.02 26.29 17.40
C ARG A 169 -51.24 27.18 17.10
N ARG A 170 -51.45 27.60 15.85
CA ARG A 170 -52.52 28.53 15.46
C ARG A 170 -53.69 27.91 14.68
N TYR A 171 -53.76 26.59 14.56
CA TYR A 171 -54.91 25.87 14.00
C TYR A 171 -55.32 24.74 14.94
#